data_AF-A0A2J6R8M3-F1
#
_entry.id   AF-A0A2J6R8M3-F1
#
_cell.length_a   1.000
_cell.length_b   1.000
_cell.length_c   1.000
_cell.angle_alpha   90.00
_cell.angle_beta   90.00
_cell.angle_gamma   90.00
#
_symmetry.space_group_name_H-M   'P 1'
#
loop_
_entity.id
_entity.type
_entity.pdbx_description
1 polymer ?
#
loop_
_entity_poly.entity_id
_entity_poly.type
_entity_poly.pdbx_seq_one_letter_code
_entity_poly.pdbx_strand_id
1 'polypeptide(L)'
;MSSSHPASQPSKPDAQNEKKKKLYTKYDAEAPPRCEMCDVELPDMVARRAHMAATKHCHCSECNAYVPPGMLYGHWSMAHDDLMWNDHAVAWTDNLDLKKAMPWVREAREAQLRQSH
;
A
#
# COMPACT_ATOMS: atom_id res chain seq x y z
N MET A 1 -50.35 -16.84 28.79
CA MET A 1 -50.55 -16.09 27.54
C MET A 1 -49.18 -15.88 26.91
N SER A 2 -49.10 -16.18 25.62
CA SER A 2 -47.89 -16.34 24.82
C SER A 2 -47.06 -15.07 24.64
N SER A 3 -45.74 -15.29 24.45
CA SER A 3 -44.72 -14.57 23.64
C SER A 3 -44.96 -13.10 23.29
N SER A 4 -43.94 -12.23 23.29
CA SER A 4 -42.98 -12.17 22.17
C SER A 4 -41.79 -11.24 22.45
N HIS A 5 -40.59 -11.71 22.10
CA HIS A 5 -39.43 -10.88 21.78
C HIS A 5 -39.66 -10.12 20.47
N PRO A 6 -39.24 -8.86 20.32
CA PRO A 6 -38.98 -8.28 19.01
C PRO A 6 -37.55 -8.56 18.56
N ALA A 7 -37.47 -9.05 17.33
CA ALA A 7 -36.30 -9.54 16.62
C ALA A 7 -35.18 -8.51 16.46
N SER A 8 -33.95 -9.03 16.51
CA SER A 8 -32.73 -8.42 16.01
C SER A 8 -32.95 -7.89 14.59
N GLN A 9 -32.78 -6.59 14.42
CA GLN A 9 -32.70 -5.97 13.10
C GLN A 9 -31.42 -6.47 12.40
N PRO A 10 -31.49 -6.87 11.12
CA PRO A 10 -30.29 -7.11 10.34
C PRO A 10 -29.62 -5.77 10.04
N SER A 11 -28.40 -5.61 10.54
CA SER A 11 -27.51 -4.51 10.18
C SER A 11 -27.40 -4.45 8.66
N LYS A 12 -27.90 -3.36 8.07
CA LYS A 12 -27.63 -3.01 6.68
C LYS A 12 -26.10 -3.00 6.52
N PRO A 13 -25.53 -3.62 5.47
CA PRO A 13 -24.13 -3.35 5.17
C PRO A 13 -24.05 -1.88 4.79
N ASP A 14 -23.31 -1.12 5.59
CA ASP A 14 -23.00 0.28 5.32
C ASP A 14 -22.48 0.41 3.89
N ALA A 15 -23.35 0.97 3.05
CA ALA A 15 -22.98 1.61 1.81
C ALA A 15 -22.16 2.84 2.17
N GLN A 16 -20.88 2.64 2.49
CA GLN A 16 -19.93 3.71 2.71
C GLN A 16 -18.80 3.61 1.67
N ASN A 17 -18.98 4.45 0.66
CA ASN A 17 -17.93 5.23 0.01
C ASN A 17 -17.25 4.61 -1.23
N GLU A 18 -18.01 4.57 -2.32
CA GLU A 18 -17.59 4.40 -3.73
C GLU A 18 -16.66 5.52 -4.28
N LYS A 19 -15.83 6.16 -3.44
CA LYS A 19 -14.86 7.18 -3.90
C LYS A 19 -13.45 7.05 -3.33
N LYS A 20 -13.06 5.92 -2.76
CA LYS A 20 -11.63 5.56 -2.77
C LYS A 20 -11.28 5.21 -4.20
N LYS A 21 -10.90 6.21 -5.02
CA LYS A 21 -10.24 5.97 -6.31
C LYS A 21 -9.17 4.94 -6.00
N LYS A 22 -9.34 3.70 -6.48
CA LYS A 22 -8.24 2.74 -6.54
C LYS A 22 -7.21 3.45 -7.40
N LEU A 23 -6.28 4.13 -6.75
CA LEU A 23 -5.19 4.79 -7.43
C LEU A 23 -4.34 3.65 -7.94
N TYR A 24 -4.66 3.21 -9.16
CA TYR A 24 -3.74 2.45 -9.97
C TYR A 24 -2.56 3.38 -10.17
N THR A 25 -1.54 3.17 -9.37
CA THR A 25 -0.31 3.95 -9.50
C THR A 25 0.43 3.43 -10.73
N LYS A 26 1.40 4.21 -11.23
CA LYS A 26 2.33 3.72 -12.25
C LYS A 26 3.03 2.40 -11.85
N TYR A 27 3.06 2.08 -10.56
CA TYR A 27 3.68 0.87 -10.02
C TYR A 27 2.82 -0.39 -10.21
N ASP A 28 1.51 -0.26 -10.51
CA ASP A 28 0.65 -1.40 -10.83
C ASP A 28 0.84 -1.90 -12.27
N ALA A 29 1.42 -1.10 -13.16
CA ALA A 29 1.63 -1.46 -14.57
C ALA A 29 2.91 -2.27 -14.80
N GLU A 30 3.92 -2.10 -13.95
CA GLU A 30 5.27 -2.66 -14.13
C GLU A 30 5.88 -3.14 -12.79
N ALA A 31 5.10 -3.81 -11.95
CA ALA A 31 5.65 -4.37 -10.72
C ALA A 31 6.64 -5.51 -11.05
N PRO A 32 7.79 -5.61 -10.36
CA PRO A 32 8.79 -6.63 -10.64
C PRO A 32 8.26 -8.05 -10.35
N PRO A 33 8.91 -9.11 -10.83
CA PRO A 33 8.47 -10.49 -10.59
C PRO A 33 8.72 -10.97 -9.15
N ARG A 34 9.44 -10.20 -8.32
CA ARG A 34 9.78 -10.56 -6.93
C ARG A 34 9.41 -9.44 -5.97
N CYS A 35 9.08 -9.78 -4.73
CA CYS A 35 8.82 -8.77 -3.71
C CYS A 35 10.07 -7.93 -3.43
N GLU A 36 9.90 -6.64 -3.20
CA GLU A 36 10.98 -5.69 -2.91
C GLU A 36 11.53 -5.85 -1.49
N MET A 37 10.78 -6.51 -0.60
CA MET A 37 11.12 -6.67 0.82
C MET A 37 11.50 -8.12 1.19
N CYS A 38 11.21 -9.09 0.32
CA CYS A 38 11.57 -10.49 0.53
C CYS A 38 11.73 -11.23 -0.79
N ASP A 39 12.29 -12.43 -0.76
CA ASP A 39 12.71 -13.16 -1.97
C ASP A 39 11.57 -13.93 -2.68
N VAL A 40 10.32 -13.67 -2.30
CA VAL A 40 9.12 -14.34 -2.84
C VAL A 40 8.85 -13.89 -4.27
N GLU A 41 8.69 -14.86 -5.17
CA GLU A 41 8.27 -14.62 -6.55
C GLU A 41 6.75 -14.45 -6.64
N LEU A 42 6.32 -13.46 -7.40
CA LEU A 42 4.94 -13.02 -7.52
C LEU A 42 4.60 -12.98 -9.03
N PRO A 43 3.90 -14.00 -9.54
CA PRO A 43 3.70 -14.17 -10.98
C PRO A 43 2.76 -13.13 -11.60
N ASP A 44 1.90 -12.52 -10.79
CA ASP A 44 0.95 -11.51 -11.23
C ASP A 44 0.62 -10.51 -10.09
N MET A 45 -0.12 -9.45 -10.45
CA MET A 45 -0.53 -8.41 -9.52
C MET A 45 -1.55 -8.89 -8.48
N VAL A 46 -2.31 -9.95 -8.74
CA VAL A 46 -3.27 -10.51 -7.79
C VAL A 46 -2.52 -11.22 -6.66
N ALA A 47 -1.57 -12.09 -7.01
CA ALA A 47 -0.67 -12.76 -6.09
C ALA A 47 0.16 -11.75 -5.28
N ARG A 48 0.64 -10.68 -5.93
CA ARG A 48 1.36 -9.59 -5.27
C ARG A 48 0.51 -8.89 -4.22
N ARG A 49 -0.72 -8.49 -4.56
CA ARG A 49 -1.64 -7.84 -3.60
C ARG A 49 -1.99 -8.76 -2.45
N ALA A 50 -2.21 -10.05 -2.71
CA ALA A 50 -2.46 -11.05 -1.66
C ALA A 50 -1.25 -11.20 -0.73
N HIS A 51 -0.04 -11.31 -1.30
CA HIS A 51 1.21 -11.36 -0.55
C HIS A 51 1.36 -10.14 0.36
N MET A 52 1.20 -8.93 -0.17
CA MET A 52 1.32 -7.69 0.58
C MET A 52 0.26 -7.55 1.67
N ALA A 53 -0.97 -7.99 1.41
CA ALA A 53 -2.02 -7.97 2.42
C ALA A 53 -1.67 -8.87 3.62
N ALA A 54 -0.99 -10.00 3.37
CA ALA A 54 -0.57 -10.95 4.39
C ALA A 54 0.73 -10.54 5.11
N THR A 55 1.71 -10.01 4.39
CA THR A 55 3.04 -9.65 4.94
C THR A 55 3.12 -8.21 5.42
N LYS A 56 2.16 -7.37 5.02
CA LYS A 56 2.20 -5.91 5.22
C LYS A 56 3.42 -5.24 4.57
N HIS A 57 4.00 -5.88 3.56
CA HIS A 57 5.05 -5.26 2.74
C HIS A 57 4.47 -4.25 1.75
N CYS A 58 5.24 -3.20 1.44
CA CYS A 58 5.02 -2.30 0.30
C CYS A 58 3.56 -1.83 0.15
N HIS A 59 2.91 -1.39 1.22
CA HIS A 59 1.51 -0.96 1.17
C HIS A 59 1.28 0.34 1.94
N CYS A 60 0.29 1.11 1.50
CA CYS A 60 -0.23 2.24 2.27
C CYS A 60 -1.25 1.77 3.31
N SER A 61 -1.14 2.22 4.57
CA SER A 61 -2.10 1.88 5.64
C SER A 61 -3.51 2.42 5.40
N GLU A 62 -3.64 3.58 4.73
CA GLU A 62 -4.93 4.28 4.57
C GLU A 62 -5.79 3.73 3.43
N CYS A 63 -5.15 3.30 2.34
CA CYS A 63 -5.84 2.83 1.14
C CYS A 63 -5.47 1.41 0.70
N ASN A 64 -4.51 0.76 1.37
CA ASN A 64 -4.00 -0.57 1.01
C ASN A 64 -3.47 -0.68 -0.43
N ALA A 65 -3.14 0.45 -1.06
CA ALA A 65 -2.49 0.47 -2.37
C ALA A 65 -1.07 -0.09 -2.25
N TYR A 66 -0.60 -0.73 -3.32
CA TYR A 66 0.80 -1.10 -3.45
C TYR A 66 1.66 0.16 -3.57
N VAL A 67 2.66 0.28 -2.72
CA VAL A 67 3.64 1.37 -2.76
C VAL A 67 5.03 0.78 -2.62
N PRO A 68 5.90 0.88 -3.65
CA PRO A 68 7.27 0.40 -3.55
C PRO A 68 8.05 1.11 -2.43
N PRO A 69 9.10 0.49 -1.88
CA PRO A 69 9.95 1.12 -0.87
C PRO A 69 10.49 2.48 -1.33
N GLY A 70 10.35 3.50 -0.48
CA GLY A 70 10.84 4.85 -0.76
C GLY A 70 9.92 5.71 -1.63
N MET A 71 8.65 5.31 -1.79
CA MET A 71 7.63 6.03 -2.55
C MET A 71 6.37 6.34 -1.70
N LEU A 72 6.33 5.96 -0.42
CA LEU A 72 5.22 6.21 0.48
C LEU A 72 4.97 7.71 0.66
N TYR A 73 6.01 8.51 0.80
CA TYR A 73 5.88 9.96 0.89
C TYR A 73 5.19 10.54 -0.34
N GLY A 74 5.67 10.18 -1.53
CA GLY A 74 5.07 10.62 -2.79
C GLY A 74 3.64 10.11 -2.95
N HIS A 75 3.35 8.89 -2.53
CA HIS A 75 2.00 8.35 -2.53
C HIS A 75 1.07 9.18 -1.64
N TRP A 76 1.47 9.46 -0.39
CA TRP A 76 0.62 10.22 0.53
C TRP A 76 0.40 11.66 0.06
N SER A 77 1.42 12.32 -0.48
CA SER A 77 1.27 13.69 -0.99
C SER A 77 0.33 13.80 -2.21
N MET A 78 0.23 12.75 -3.03
CA MET A 78 -0.61 12.75 -4.23
C MET A 78 -2.00 12.12 -4.01
N ALA A 79 -2.11 11.12 -3.13
CA ALA A 79 -3.29 10.29 -2.97
C ALA A 79 -4.10 10.61 -1.70
N HIS A 80 -3.48 11.30 -0.74
CA HIS A 80 -4.01 11.62 0.58
C HIS A 80 -3.77 13.10 0.92
N ASP A 81 -4.10 13.97 -0.03
CA ASP A 81 -3.99 15.44 0.12
C ASP A 81 -5.05 16.01 1.09
N ASP A 82 -6.10 15.23 1.35
CA ASP A 82 -7.20 15.53 2.27
C ASP A 82 -6.92 15.13 3.73
N LEU A 83 -5.85 14.37 3.98
CA LEU A 83 -5.49 13.91 5.31
C LEU A 83 -4.44 14.83 5.95
N MET A 84 -4.56 15.06 7.26
CA MET A 84 -3.45 15.59 8.05
C MET A 84 -2.55 14.43 8.45
N TRP A 85 -1.33 14.41 7.92
CA TRP A 85 -0.34 13.37 8.19
C TRP A 85 1.02 13.96 8.56
N ASN A 86 1.82 13.15 9.26
CA ASN A 86 3.16 13.54 9.66
C ASN A 86 4.15 13.20 8.53
N ASP A 87 4.51 14.24 7.79
CA ASP A 87 5.43 14.20 6.66
C ASP A 87 6.78 13.58 7.02
N HIS A 88 7.34 13.94 8.18
CA HIS A 88 8.59 13.40 8.70
C HIS A 88 8.48 11.91 9.06
N ALA A 89 7.36 11.47 9.64
CA ALA A 89 7.15 10.06 9.99
C ALA A 89 7.03 9.17 8.75
N VAL A 90 6.32 9.65 7.72
CA VAL A 90 6.21 8.92 6.45
C VAL A 90 7.54 8.90 5.71
N ALA A 91 8.26 10.02 5.65
CA ALA A 91 9.60 10.07 5.07
C ALA A 91 10.59 9.15 5.81
N TRP A 92 10.52 9.08 7.14
CA TRP A 92 11.34 8.15 7.93
C TRP A 92 10.99 6.69 7.62
N THR A 93 9.70 6.37 7.51
CA THR A 93 9.23 5.03 7.14
C THR A 93 9.74 4.63 5.77
N ASP A 94 9.66 5.53 4.79
CA ASP A 94 10.20 5.32 3.45
C ASP A 94 11.70 4.98 3.45
N ASN A 95 12.47 5.74 4.24
CA ASN A 95 13.91 5.50 4.39
C ASN A 95 14.20 4.17 5.10
N LEU A 96 13.39 3.79 6.08
CA LEU A 96 13.52 2.51 6.77
C LEU A 96 13.20 1.34 5.84
N ASP A 97 12.14 1.45 5.04
CA ASP A 97 11.74 0.44 4.08
C ASP A 97 12.80 0.28 2.99
N LEU A 98 13.35 1.38 2.45
CA LEU A 98 14.49 1.31 1.53
C LEU A 98 15.70 0.61 2.16
N LYS A 99 16.04 0.90 3.41
CA LYS A 99 17.16 0.23 4.10
C LYS A 99 16.92 -1.27 4.26
N LYS A 100 15.67 -1.67 4.52
CA LYS A 100 15.27 -3.09 4.69
C LYS A 100 15.02 -3.81 3.37
N ALA A 101 14.82 -3.07 2.28
CA ALA A 101 14.53 -3.64 0.97
C ALA A 101 15.65 -4.55 0.49
N MET A 102 15.33 -5.37 -0.51
CA MET A 102 16.30 -6.24 -1.16
C MET A 102 17.43 -5.42 -1.81
N PRO A 103 18.68 -5.96 -1.89
CA PRO A 103 19.82 -5.22 -2.43
C PRO A 103 19.57 -4.60 -3.80
N TRP A 104 18.94 -5.34 -4.71
CA TRP A 104 18.61 -4.88 -6.06
C TRP A 104 17.67 -3.66 -6.08
N VAL A 105 16.81 -3.52 -5.06
CA VAL A 105 15.90 -2.36 -4.92
C VAL A 105 16.70 -1.12 -4.52
N ARG A 106 17.62 -1.28 -3.55
CA ARG A 106 18.49 -0.19 -3.09
C ARG A 106 19.40 0.30 -4.21
N GLU A 107 20.05 -0.62 -4.91
CA GLU A 107 20.94 -0.32 -6.04
C GLU A 107 20.19 0.40 -7.17
N ALA A 108 18.98 -0.06 -7.52
CA ALA A 108 18.15 0.60 -8.52
C ALA A 108 17.79 2.05 -8.12
N ARG A 109 17.46 2.29 -6.85
CA ARG A 109 17.15 3.64 -6.34
C ARG A 109 18.38 4.55 -6.36
N GLU A 110 19.54 4.05 -5.94
CA GLU A 110 20.80 4.80 -6.02
C GLU A 110 21.17 5.14 -7.46
N ALA A 111 21.00 4.20 -8.40
CA ALA A 111 21.24 4.43 -9.82
C ALA A 111 20.31 5.52 -10.38
N GLN A 112 19.02 5.52 -10.00
CA GLN A 112 18.07 6.54 -10.41
C GLN A 112 18.46 7.94 -9.91
N LEU A 113 18.93 8.05 -8.65
CA LEU A 113 19.40 9.31 -8.08
C LEU A 113 20.64 9.83 -8.81
N ARG A 114 21.57 8.94 -9.19
CA ARG A 114 22.77 9.31 -9.96
C ARG A 114 22.44 9.82 -11.37
N GLN A 115 21.39 9.31 -12.01
CA GLN A 115 20.97 9.74 -13.35
C GLN A 115 20.18 11.06 -13.35
N SER A 116 19.74 11.52 -12.18
CA SER A 116 18.97 12.75 -12.02
C SER A 116 19.86 13.99 -11.75
N HIS A 117 21.19 13.81 -11.79
CA HIS A 117 22.23 14.81 -11.58
C HIS A 117 23.12 14.92 -12.82
#